data_AF-A0A3B9IZW7-F1
#
_entry.id   AF-A0A3B9IZW7-F1
#
_cell.length_a   1.000
_cell.length_b   1.000
_cell.length_c   1.000
_cell.angle_alpha   90.00
_cell.angle_beta   90.00
_cell.angle_gamma   90.00
#
_symmetry.space_group_name_H-M   'P 1'
#
loop_
_entity.id
_entity.type
_entity.pdbx_description
1 polymer ?
#
loop_
_entity_poly.entity_id
_entity_poly.type
_entity_poly.pdbx_seq_one_letter_code
_entity_poly.pdbx_strand_id
1 'polypeptide(L)'
;MNDIYEMMSTLRAVRRLRPDPIPDDVMDRVLQAAAWAPTGGNMQPWRVIVVTSSERKQALADIYKPAWYRYAKGYDKRIEQLPEDEAEKARRNRIAGDYLADHLHEAPTILMFVADPQMMAITDAKLDRVSMVGGGSVYTAVQNAMLAARTEGLGCVLTTLHCLAEEE
;
A
#
# COMPACT_ATOMS: atom_id res chain seq x y z
N MET A 1 -13.34 -21.45 7.75
CA MET A 1 -13.17 -20.60 6.56
C MET A 1 -13.69 -19.24 6.98
N ASN A 2 -12.84 -18.21 7.01
CA ASN A 2 -13.27 -16.88 7.45
C ASN A 2 -14.23 -16.29 6.41
N ASP A 3 -15.27 -15.59 6.86
CA ASP A 3 -16.24 -14.95 5.98
C ASP A 3 -15.59 -13.77 5.24
N ILE A 4 -15.90 -13.60 3.95
CA ILE A 4 -15.35 -12.53 3.14
C ILE A 4 -15.75 -11.15 3.68
N TYR A 5 -16.98 -11.01 4.20
CA TYR A 5 -17.44 -9.75 4.79
C TYR A 5 -16.72 -9.44 6.10
N GLU A 6 -16.36 -10.46 6.88
CA GLU A 6 -15.53 -10.30 8.07
C GLU A 6 -14.12 -9.80 7.70
N MET A 7 -13.48 -10.39 6.69
CA MET A 7 -12.14 -9.96 6.25
C MET A 7 -12.17 -8.53 5.71
N MET A 8 -13.17 -8.18 4.91
CA MET A 8 -13.34 -6.83 4.37
C MET A 8 -13.61 -5.81 5.48
N SER A 9 -14.48 -6.13 6.44
CA SER A 9 -14.86 -5.18 7.51
C SER A 9 -13.77 -5.00 8.57
N THR A 10 -12.89 -5.98 8.75
CA THR A 10 -11.79 -5.95 9.75
C THR A 10 -10.43 -5.60 9.16
N LEU A 11 -10.28 -5.53 7.84
CA LEU A 11 -9.07 -5.01 7.20
C LEU A 11 -8.85 -3.55 7.64
N ARG A 12 -7.64 -3.26 8.11
CA ARG A 12 -7.22 -1.93 8.59
C ARG A 12 -5.83 -1.62 8.06
N ALA A 13 -5.50 -0.34 7.93
CA ALA A 13 -4.15 0.12 7.65
C ALA A 13 -3.26 -0.07 8.90
N VAL A 14 -2.64 -1.24 9.02
CA VAL A 14 -1.75 -1.57 10.15
C VAL A 14 -0.37 -0.98 9.90
N ARG A 15 0.02 0.00 10.70
CA ARG A 15 1.26 0.77 10.54
C ARG A 15 2.37 0.41 11.54
N ARG A 16 2.08 -0.49 12.48
CA ARG A 16 3.04 -1.10 13.39
C ARG A 16 3.03 -2.59 13.12
N LEU A 17 4.07 -3.08 12.46
CA LEU A 17 4.18 -4.46 12.02
C LEU A 17 5.28 -5.13 12.83
N ARG A 18 5.07 -6.39 13.22
CA ARG A 18 6.13 -7.18 13.86
C ARG A 18 7.12 -7.65 12.78
N PRO A 19 8.41 -7.79 13.11
CA PRO A 19 9.44 -8.20 12.16
C PRO A 19 9.47 -9.72 11.91
N ASP A 20 8.53 -10.49 12.46
CA ASP A 20 8.48 -11.96 12.32
C ASP A 20 8.45 -12.37 10.84
N PRO A 21 9.31 -13.29 10.38
CA PRO A 21 9.32 -13.73 9.00
C PRO A 21 7.97 -14.38 8.62
N ILE A 22 7.54 -14.12 7.38
CA ILE A 22 6.33 -14.72 6.82
C ILE A 22 6.74 -16.03 6.12
N PRO A 23 6.09 -17.17 6.41
CA PRO A 23 6.34 -18.42 5.69
C PRO A 23 6.11 -18.28 4.18
N ASP A 24 6.96 -18.92 3.37
CA ASP A 24 6.88 -18.83 1.90
C ASP A 24 5.52 -19.29 1.36
N ASP A 25 4.94 -20.34 1.94
CA ASP A 25 3.63 -20.86 1.53
C ASP A 25 2.48 -19.87 1.80
N VAL A 26 2.61 -19.07 2.87
CA VAL A 26 1.68 -17.97 3.17
C VAL A 26 1.83 -16.87 2.12
N MET A 27 3.06 -16.49 1.79
CA MET A 27 3.35 -15.47 0.79
C MET A 27 2.83 -15.89 -0.60
N ASP A 28 3.02 -17.14 -0.99
CA ASP A 28 2.52 -17.70 -2.24
C ASP A 28 1.00 -17.58 -2.35
N ARG A 29 0.26 -17.88 -1.26
CA ARG A 29 -1.20 -17.70 -1.23
C ARG A 29 -1.61 -16.23 -1.38
N VAL A 30 -0.90 -15.31 -0.74
CA VAL A 30 -1.14 -13.86 -0.86
C VAL A 30 -0.93 -13.37 -2.30
N LEU A 31 0.17 -13.76 -2.93
CA LEU A 31 0.49 -13.41 -4.32
C LEU A 31 -0.49 -14.05 -5.31
N GLN A 32 -0.87 -15.30 -5.07
CA GLN A 32 -1.85 -16.01 -5.89
C GLN A 32 -3.22 -15.33 -5.84
N ALA A 33 -3.64 -14.85 -4.66
CA ALA A 33 -4.86 -14.08 -4.52
C ALA A 33 -4.81 -12.75 -5.28
N ALA A 34 -3.66 -12.06 -5.24
CA ALA A 34 -3.44 -10.84 -6.03
C ALA A 34 -3.65 -11.11 -7.54
N ALA A 35 -3.14 -12.23 -8.04
CA ALA A 35 -3.27 -12.64 -9.45
C ALA A 35 -4.70 -13.02 -9.88
N TRP A 36 -5.60 -13.31 -8.94
CA TRP A 36 -7.02 -13.53 -9.25
C TRP A 36 -7.79 -12.22 -9.50
N ALA A 37 -7.17 -11.06 -9.32
CA ALA A 37 -7.82 -9.80 -9.60
C ALA A 37 -8.16 -9.66 -11.10
N PRO A 38 -9.38 -9.22 -11.44
CA PRO A 38 -9.74 -8.97 -12.82
C PRO A 38 -8.94 -7.79 -13.37
N THR A 39 -8.45 -7.92 -14.60
CA THR A 39 -7.76 -6.84 -15.33
C THR A 39 -8.28 -6.75 -16.76
N GLY A 40 -8.23 -5.56 -17.36
CA GLY A 40 -8.64 -5.37 -18.75
C GLY A 40 -7.89 -6.33 -19.69
N GLY A 41 -8.63 -7.13 -20.47
CA GLY A 41 -8.04 -8.14 -21.35
C GLY A 41 -7.26 -9.25 -20.64
N ASN A 42 -7.39 -9.38 -19.31
CA ASN A 42 -6.55 -10.24 -18.47
C ASN A 42 -5.03 -9.98 -18.59
N MET A 43 -4.67 -8.74 -18.93
CA MET A 43 -3.28 -8.36 -19.24
C MET A 43 -2.35 -8.39 -18.01
N GLN A 44 -2.90 -8.23 -16.80
CA GLN A 44 -2.12 -8.12 -15.55
C GLN A 44 -0.95 -7.15 -15.71
N PRO A 45 -1.22 -5.84 -15.93
CA PRO A 45 -0.22 -4.83 -16.30
C PRO A 45 0.64 -4.39 -15.11
N TRP A 46 1.09 -5.36 -14.32
CA TRP A 46 1.87 -5.17 -13.12
C TRP A 46 2.79 -6.37 -12.88
N ARG A 47 3.80 -6.15 -12.05
CA ARG A 47 4.63 -7.19 -11.42
C ARG A 47 4.68 -6.91 -9.92
N VAL A 48 4.80 -7.96 -9.12
CA VAL A 48 5.01 -7.82 -7.68
C VAL A 48 6.43 -8.23 -7.36
N ILE A 49 7.20 -7.31 -6.79
CA ILE A 49 8.54 -7.59 -6.26
C ILE A 49 8.39 -7.81 -4.75
N VAL A 50 8.75 -9.01 -4.30
CA VAL A 50 8.77 -9.38 -2.88
C VAL A 50 10.13 -8.99 -2.30
N VAL A 51 10.17 -7.96 -1.46
CA VAL A 51 11.42 -7.43 -0.90
C VAL A 51 11.58 -7.92 0.54
N THR A 52 12.53 -8.82 0.75
CA THR A 52 12.87 -9.39 2.09
C THR A 52 14.27 -9.01 2.56
N SER A 53 15.17 -8.64 1.64
CA SER A 53 16.53 -8.19 1.97
C SER A 53 16.51 -6.96 2.87
N SER A 54 17.19 -7.03 4.02
CA SER A 54 17.30 -5.90 4.96
C SER A 54 17.88 -4.64 4.31
N GLU A 55 18.92 -4.79 3.48
CA GLU A 55 19.54 -3.68 2.74
C GLU A 55 18.54 -3.02 1.77
N ARG A 56 17.80 -3.82 0.99
CA ARG A 56 16.81 -3.28 0.05
C ARG A 56 15.61 -2.66 0.75
N LYS A 57 15.16 -3.24 1.86
CA LYS A 57 14.11 -2.65 2.70
C LYS A 57 14.57 -1.32 3.31
N GLN A 58 15.83 -1.22 3.72
CA GLN A 58 16.42 0.05 4.18
C GLN A 58 16.43 1.09 3.06
N ALA A 59 16.91 0.73 1.87
CA ALA A 59 16.92 1.64 0.72
C ALA A 59 15.52 2.17 0.37
N LEU A 60 14.50 1.30 0.40
CA LEU A 60 13.11 1.72 0.21
C LEU A 60 12.60 2.64 1.32
N ALA A 61 13.03 2.44 2.57
CA ALA A 61 12.70 3.32 3.69
C ALA A 61 13.37 4.69 3.56
N ASP A 62 14.61 4.73 3.09
CA ASP A 62 15.36 5.98 2.88
C ASP A 62 14.72 6.85 1.79
N ILE A 63 14.13 6.24 0.77
CA ILE A 63 13.31 6.93 -0.26
C ILE A 63 11.97 7.39 0.34
N TYR A 64 11.31 6.50 1.08
CA TYR A 64 9.96 6.74 1.60
C TYR A 64 9.89 7.85 2.64
N LYS A 65 10.82 7.85 3.61
CA LYS A 65 10.76 8.69 4.80
C LYS A 65 10.72 10.18 4.47
N PRO A 66 11.60 10.74 3.60
CA PRO A 66 11.51 12.13 3.19
C PRO A 66 10.18 12.48 2.48
N ALA A 67 9.67 11.56 1.63
CA ALA A 67 8.40 11.74 0.93
C ALA A 67 7.22 11.80 1.92
N TRP A 68 7.21 10.91 2.92
CA TRP A 68 6.25 10.94 4.02
C TRP A 68 6.26 12.27 4.76
N TYR A 69 7.40 12.73 5.26
CA TYR A 69 7.44 13.97 6.05
C TYR A 69 7.12 15.22 5.21
N ARG A 70 7.38 15.20 3.89
CA ARG A 70 6.91 16.26 2.98
C ARG A 70 5.39 16.25 2.86
N TYR A 71 4.79 15.09 2.60
CA TYR A 71 3.34 14.90 2.52
C TYR A 71 2.65 15.27 3.84
N ALA A 72 3.22 14.83 4.96
CA ALA A 72 2.63 14.97 6.27
C ALA A 72 2.59 16.42 6.79
N LYS A 73 3.54 17.28 6.38
CA LYS A 73 3.48 18.74 6.66
C LYS A 73 2.20 19.40 6.15
N GLY A 74 1.72 18.98 4.98
CA GLY A 74 0.44 19.47 4.44
C GLY A 74 -0.74 18.96 5.26
N TYR A 75 -0.65 17.73 5.76
CA TYR A 75 -1.67 17.12 6.61
C TYR A 75 -1.74 17.77 8.00
N ASP A 76 -0.60 18.15 8.59
CA ASP A 76 -0.56 18.82 9.91
C ASP A 76 -1.34 20.14 9.91
N LYS A 77 -1.16 20.97 8.87
CA LYS A 77 -1.93 22.21 8.68
C LYS A 77 -3.44 21.98 8.60
N ARG A 78 -3.86 20.84 8.04
CA ARG A 78 -5.27 20.47 7.95
C ARG A 78 -5.82 20.04 9.31
N ILE A 79 -5.02 19.32 10.11
CA ILE A 79 -5.40 18.91 11.47
C ILE A 79 -5.70 20.13 12.35
N GLU A 80 -4.90 21.19 12.24
CA GLU A 80 -5.08 22.43 13.01
C GLU A 80 -6.43 23.12 12.74
N GLN A 81 -7.08 22.82 11.61
CA GLN A 81 -8.36 23.41 11.20
C GLN A 81 -9.57 22.53 11.54
N LEU A 82 -9.35 21.33 12.08
CA LEU A 82 -10.44 20.40 12.41
C LEU A 82 -11.04 20.69 13.79
N PRO A 83 -12.31 20.33 14.02
CA PRO A 83 -12.86 20.19 15.37
C PRO A 83 -11.98 19.27 16.23
N GLU A 84 -11.89 19.51 17.54
CA GLU A 84 -10.91 18.84 18.42
C GLU A 84 -11.06 17.31 18.44
N ASP A 85 -12.29 16.78 18.40
CA ASP A 85 -12.54 15.34 18.41
C ASP A 85 -12.09 14.64 17.10
N GLU A 86 -12.17 15.35 15.97
CA GLU A 86 -11.61 14.91 14.69
C GLU A 86 -10.09 15.08 14.66
N ALA A 87 -9.58 16.18 15.22
CA ALA A 87 -8.16 16.48 15.31
C ALA A 87 -7.41 15.42 16.12
N GLU A 88 -7.95 14.95 17.25
CA GLU A 88 -7.35 13.87 18.03
C GLU A 88 -7.21 12.56 17.24
N LYS A 89 -8.25 12.18 16.49
CA LYS A 89 -8.21 10.99 15.60
C LYS A 89 -7.16 11.18 14.51
N ALA A 90 -7.10 12.36 13.91
CA ALA A 90 -6.14 12.67 12.86
C ALA A 90 -4.70 12.68 13.38
N ARG A 91 -4.44 13.22 14.58
CA ARG A 91 -3.13 13.18 15.26
C ARG A 91 -2.69 11.74 15.54
N ARG A 92 -3.60 10.86 15.98
CA ARG A 92 -3.29 9.43 16.17
C ARG A 92 -2.90 8.74 14.85
N ASN A 93 -3.64 9.01 13.78
CA ASN A 93 -3.29 8.49 12.44
C ASN A 93 -1.95 9.03 11.95
N ARG A 94 -1.66 10.31 12.20
CA ARG A 94 -0.39 10.98 11.90
C ARG A 94 0.79 10.31 12.62
N ILE A 95 0.66 10.04 13.93
CA ILE A 95 1.67 9.33 14.74
C ILE A 95 1.89 7.91 14.23
N ALA A 96 0.82 7.20 13.88
CA ALA A 96 0.94 5.86 13.29
C ALA A 96 1.66 5.90 11.94
N GLY A 97 1.42 6.95 11.13
CA GLY A 97 2.13 7.18 9.88
C GLY A 97 3.61 7.49 10.05
N ASP A 98 3.99 8.31 11.03
CA ASP A 98 5.39 8.53 11.40
C ASP A 98 6.09 7.24 11.78
N TYR A 99 5.43 6.43 12.63
CA TYR A 99 5.99 5.15 13.03
C TYR A 99 6.29 4.27 11.81
N LEU A 100 5.35 4.15 10.86
CA LEU A 100 5.60 3.41 9.62
C LEU A 100 6.77 4.00 8.83
N ALA A 101 6.86 5.32 8.69
CA ALA A 101 7.92 5.96 7.93
C ALA A 101 9.31 5.72 8.55
N ASP A 102 9.40 5.74 9.87
CA ASP A 102 10.64 5.51 10.60
C ASP A 102 11.04 4.04 10.64
N HIS A 103 10.07 3.11 10.61
CA HIS A 103 10.28 1.67 10.83
C HIS A 103 9.93 0.83 9.59
N LEU A 104 9.78 1.44 8.40
CA LEU A 104 9.36 0.72 7.18
C LEU A 104 10.30 -0.47 6.88
N HIS A 105 11.59 -0.28 7.10
CA HIS A 105 12.63 -1.29 6.89
C HIS A 105 12.51 -2.51 7.82
N GLU A 106 11.84 -2.37 8.96
CA GLU A 106 11.62 -3.44 9.94
C GLU A 106 10.49 -4.40 9.54
N ALA A 107 9.61 -3.99 8.63
CA ALA A 107 8.56 -4.87 8.12
C ALA A 107 9.17 -6.16 7.54
N PRO A 108 8.60 -7.36 7.80
CA PRO A 108 9.22 -8.62 7.41
C PRO A 108 9.29 -8.77 5.89
N THR A 109 8.37 -8.14 5.17
CA THR A 109 8.34 -8.11 3.71
C THR A 109 7.69 -6.82 3.23
N ILE A 110 8.19 -6.26 2.12
CA ILE A 110 7.52 -5.19 1.38
C ILE A 110 7.13 -5.73 0.00
N LEU A 111 5.84 -5.65 -0.34
CA LEU A 111 5.33 -5.99 -1.66
C LEU A 111 5.29 -4.72 -2.52
N MET A 112 6.20 -4.63 -3.48
CA MET A 112 6.22 -3.53 -4.45
C MET A 112 5.43 -3.93 -5.68
N PHE A 113 4.23 -3.36 -5.83
CA PHE A 113 3.43 -3.47 -7.04
C PHE A 113 3.95 -2.46 -8.07
N VAL A 114 4.65 -2.95 -9.08
CA VAL A 114 5.22 -2.14 -10.16
C VAL A 114 4.28 -2.21 -11.36
N ALA A 115 3.66 -1.08 -11.66
CA ALA A 115 2.78 -0.89 -12.82
C ALA A 115 3.60 -0.78 -14.12
N ASP A 116 3.07 -1.32 -15.22
CA ASP A 116 3.54 -1.01 -16.57
C ASP A 116 2.47 -0.19 -17.31
N PRO A 117 2.60 1.15 -17.37
CA PRO A 117 1.65 2.01 -18.05
C PRO A 117 1.44 1.70 -19.53
N GLN A 118 2.44 1.10 -20.21
CA GLN A 118 2.33 0.77 -21.64
C GLN A 118 1.32 -0.35 -21.89
N MET A 119 1.09 -1.20 -20.89
CA MET A 119 0.09 -2.27 -20.94
C MET A 119 -1.29 -1.82 -20.43
N MET A 120 -1.46 -0.57 -19.99
CA MET A 120 -2.70 -0.09 -19.40
C MET A 120 -3.59 0.65 -20.41
N ALA A 121 -4.84 0.23 -20.52
CA ALA A 121 -5.88 0.94 -21.25
C ALA A 121 -6.50 2.06 -20.38
N ILE A 122 -5.79 3.18 -20.21
CA ILE A 122 -6.28 4.32 -19.42
C ILE A 122 -7.15 5.22 -20.31
N THR A 123 -8.43 4.88 -20.42
CA THR A 123 -9.36 5.54 -21.36
C THR A 123 -9.62 7.02 -21.06
N ASP A 124 -9.30 7.49 -19.86
CA ASP A 124 -9.47 8.89 -19.46
C ASP A 124 -8.15 9.68 -19.34
N ALA A 125 -7.03 9.14 -19.84
CA ALA A 125 -5.70 9.74 -19.72
C ALA A 125 -5.58 11.14 -20.36
N LYS A 126 -6.47 11.51 -21.28
CA LYS A 126 -6.46 12.79 -22.01
C LYS A 126 -7.51 13.80 -21.51
N LEU A 127 -8.22 13.48 -20.44
CA LEU A 127 -9.21 14.41 -19.88
C LEU A 127 -8.53 15.42 -18.95
N ASP A 128 -9.09 16.62 -18.86
CA ASP A 128 -8.63 17.68 -17.94
C ASP A 128 -9.15 17.44 -16.51
N ARG A 129 -8.78 16.28 -15.95
CA ARG A 129 -9.06 15.88 -14.56
C ARG A 129 -8.13 14.74 -14.15
N VAL A 130 -8.07 14.48 -12.85
CA VAL A 130 -7.42 13.27 -12.32
C VAL A 130 -8.05 12.03 -12.95
N SER A 131 -7.20 11.08 -13.36
CA SER A 131 -7.64 9.82 -13.93
C SER A 131 -8.34 8.97 -12.86
N MET A 132 -9.52 8.45 -13.20
CA MET A 132 -10.29 7.50 -12.40
C MET A 132 -10.08 6.05 -12.90
N VAL A 133 -9.54 5.90 -14.11
CA VAL A 133 -9.26 4.60 -14.75
C VAL A 133 -7.83 4.14 -14.46
N GLY A 134 -6.90 5.08 -14.32
CA GLY A 134 -5.50 4.83 -14.03
C GLY A 134 -5.32 4.01 -12.76
N GLY A 135 -4.53 2.94 -12.85
CA GLY A 135 -4.31 2.01 -11.74
C GLY A 135 -5.48 1.07 -11.44
N GLY A 136 -6.60 1.12 -12.16
CA GLY A 136 -7.76 0.26 -11.91
C GLY A 136 -7.43 -1.24 -11.91
N SER A 137 -6.56 -1.68 -12.83
CA SER A 137 -6.07 -3.07 -12.89
C SER A 137 -5.03 -3.42 -11.81
N VAL A 138 -4.44 -2.42 -11.14
CA VAL A 138 -3.40 -2.60 -10.11
C VAL A 138 -4.03 -2.66 -8.73
N TYR A 139 -4.90 -1.70 -8.40
CA TYR A 139 -5.47 -1.59 -7.06
C TYR A 139 -6.41 -2.73 -6.69
N THR A 140 -7.02 -3.42 -7.67
CA THR A 140 -7.78 -4.66 -7.42
C THR A 140 -6.86 -5.80 -6.98
N ALA A 141 -5.68 -5.94 -7.59
CA ALA A 141 -4.67 -6.92 -7.18
C ALA A 141 -4.11 -6.61 -5.79
N VAL A 142 -3.84 -5.33 -5.51
CA VAL A 142 -3.42 -4.87 -4.18
C VAL A 142 -4.49 -5.19 -3.13
N GLN A 143 -5.76 -4.88 -3.41
CA GLN A 143 -6.87 -5.16 -2.47
C GLN A 143 -7.01 -6.65 -2.20
N ASN A 144 -6.92 -7.50 -3.23
CA ASN A 144 -6.94 -8.96 -3.05
C ASN A 144 -5.77 -9.43 -2.18
N ALA A 145 -4.55 -8.93 -2.42
CA ALA A 145 -3.38 -9.26 -1.60
C ALA A 145 -3.59 -8.87 -0.13
N MET A 146 -4.15 -7.69 0.13
CA MET A 146 -4.43 -7.22 1.50
C MET A 146 -5.50 -8.07 2.20
N LEU A 147 -6.56 -8.47 1.50
CA LEU A 147 -7.59 -9.37 2.04
C LEU A 147 -7.04 -10.76 2.33
N ALA A 148 -6.19 -11.29 1.44
CA ALA A 148 -5.50 -12.55 1.66
C ALA A 148 -4.54 -12.46 2.86
N ALA A 149 -3.73 -11.40 2.94
CA ALA A 149 -2.87 -11.15 4.09
C ALA A 149 -3.67 -11.13 5.40
N ARG A 150 -4.82 -10.44 5.42
CA ARG A 150 -5.71 -10.41 6.59
C ARG A 150 -6.24 -11.81 6.95
N THR A 151 -6.60 -12.62 5.96
CA THR A 151 -7.06 -14.00 6.12
C THR A 151 -5.98 -14.89 6.74
N GLU A 152 -4.73 -14.69 6.34
CA GLU A 152 -3.54 -15.37 6.87
C GLU A 152 -3.08 -14.83 8.24
N GLY A 153 -3.84 -13.90 8.84
CA GLY A 153 -3.51 -13.31 10.14
C GLY A 153 -2.44 -12.22 10.10
N LEU A 154 -2.07 -11.74 8.91
CA LEU A 154 -1.09 -10.67 8.72
C LEU A 154 -1.74 -9.29 8.79
N GLY A 155 -0.99 -8.33 9.32
CA GLY A 155 -1.29 -6.90 9.20
C GLY A 155 -0.61 -6.33 7.96
N CYS A 156 -1.26 -5.38 7.28
CA CYS A 156 -0.67 -4.69 6.14
C CYS A 156 -1.18 -3.25 6.02
N VAL A 157 -0.49 -2.44 5.22
CA VAL A 157 -0.89 -1.09 4.85
C VAL A 157 -0.45 -0.79 3.43
N LEU A 158 -1.33 -0.21 2.64
CA LEU A 158 -1.00 0.34 1.33
C LEU A 158 -0.44 1.76 1.50
N THR A 159 0.62 2.06 0.77
CA THR A 159 1.15 3.41 0.59
C THR A 159 1.62 3.59 -0.84
N THR A 160 1.58 4.83 -1.34
CA THR A 160 1.92 5.20 -2.73
C THR A 160 3.00 6.28 -2.78
N LEU A 161 3.59 6.66 -1.64
CA LEU A 161 4.50 7.80 -1.58
C LEU A 161 5.86 7.54 -2.24
N HIS A 162 6.20 6.28 -2.53
CA HIS A 162 7.35 5.95 -3.39
C HIS A 162 7.20 6.57 -4.79
N CYS A 163 5.98 6.72 -5.31
CA CYS A 163 5.74 7.36 -6.61
C CYS A 163 6.10 8.86 -6.61
N LEU A 164 6.28 9.51 -5.46
CA LEU A 164 6.80 10.89 -5.40
C LEU A 164 8.30 10.99 -5.70
N ALA A 165 8.99 9.86 -5.81
CA ALA A 165 10.40 9.75 -6.13
C ALA A 165 10.65 9.02 -7.47
N GLU A 166 9.58 8.66 -8.20
CA GLU A 166 9.73 8.21 -9.58
C GLU A 166 10.24 9.40 -10.42
N GLU A 167 11.36 9.19 -11.12
CA GLU A 167 11.82 10.13 -12.13
C GLU A 167 10.89 10.06 -13.34
N GLU A 168 10.56 11.23 -13.91
CA GLU A 168 9.73 11.34 -15.12
C GLU A 168 10.40 10.75 -16.36
#